data_AF-A0A6N9PDZ0-F1
#
_entry.id   AF-A0A6N9PDZ0-F1
#
_cell.length_a   1.000
_cell.length_b   1.000
_cell.length_c   1.000
_cell.angle_alpha   90.00
_cell.angle_beta   90.00
_cell.angle_gamma   90.00
#
_symmetry.space_group_name_H-M   'P 1'
#
loop_
_entity.id
_entity.type
_entity.pdbx_description
1 polymer ?
#
loop_
_entity_poly.entity_id
_entity_poly.type
_entity_poly.pdbx_seq_one_letter_code
_entity_poly.pdbx_strand_id
1 'polypeptide(L)'
;MKTIRQIADELGVSKQAVYKRFKGKLHTVCAPYAHTEQGVLYLEERGETLIKQDFLQGDRSIGAHTDTHTECSNGAVLELGQQGDLVTVLQATIDTLQGQLEVKDRQIEQLTSALVAAQQTAAAAQALHAGTMKQQLLSDEAGVNQGAEPGRGQKRNWISWFFGN
;
A
#
# COMPACT_ATOMS: atom_id res chain seq x y z
N MET A 1 -22.33 21.94 -5.34
CA MET A 1 -23.47 22.46 -6.10
C MET A 1 -22.96 23.44 -7.13
N LYS A 2 -22.85 23.00 -8.39
CA LYS A 2 -22.49 23.87 -9.51
C LYS A 2 -23.65 24.09 -10.44
N THR A 3 -23.64 25.23 -11.11
CA THR A 3 -24.59 25.53 -12.17
C THR A 3 -24.14 24.93 -13.49
N ILE A 4 -25.08 24.74 -14.41
CA ILE A 4 -24.78 24.35 -15.80
C ILE A 4 -23.75 25.28 -16.45
N ARG A 5 -23.73 26.57 -16.08
CA ARG A 5 -22.75 27.54 -16.60
C ARG A 5 -21.33 27.21 -16.12
N GLN A 6 -21.16 26.99 -14.81
CA GLN A 6 -19.85 26.65 -14.24
C GLN A 6 -19.32 25.32 -14.78
N ILE A 7 -20.19 24.33 -14.97
CA ILE A 7 -19.82 23.04 -15.58
C ILE A 7 -19.38 23.25 -17.02
N ALA A 8 -20.07 24.11 -17.78
CA ALA A 8 -19.70 24.44 -19.15
C ALA A 8 -18.35 25.17 -19.24
N ASP A 9 -18.11 26.13 -18.35
CA ASP A 9 -16.84 26.87 -18.27
C ASP A 9 -15.67 25.92 -17.93
N GLU A 10 -15.87 24.94 -17.03
CA GLU A 10 -14.88 23.92 -16.69
C GLU A 10 -14.60 22.92 -17.82
N LEU A 11 -15.61 22.62 -18.63
CA LEU A 11 -15.51 21.73 -19.79
C LEU A 11 -15.04 22.45 -21.06
N GLY A 12 -14.98 23.78 -21.07
CA GLY A 12 -14.65 24.57 -22.27
C GLY A 12 -15.72 24.51 -23.36
N VAL A 13 -16.97 24.15 -23.02
CA VAL A 13 -18.09 24.01 -23.96
C VAL A 13 -19.15 25.08 -23.71
N SER A 14 -20.10 25.24 -24.64
CA SER A 14 -21.20 26.19 -24.42
C SER A 14 -22.19 25.70 -23.36
N LYS A 15 -22.74 26.63 -22.55
CA LYS A 15 -23.83 26.36 -21.60
C LYS A 15 -25.01 25.61 -22.25
N GLN A 16 -25.33 25.94 -23.51
CA GLN A 16 -26.40 25.30 -24.27
C GLN A 16 -26.10 23.84 -24.60
N ALA A 17 -24.85 23.51 -24.93
CA ALA A 17 -24.44 22.13 -25.17
C ALA A 17 -24.66 21.28 -23.92
N VAL A 18 -24.24 21.77 -22.75
CA VAL A 18 -24.44 21.09 -21.46
C VAL A 18 -25.91 20.93 -21.15
N TYR A 19 -26.71 21.99 -21.34
CA TYR A 19 -28.15 21.94 -21.11
C TYR A 19 -28.87 20.93 -22.01
N LYS A 20 -28.51 20.86 -23.29
CA LYS A 20 -29.07 19.89 -24.25
C LYS A 20 -28.75 18.44 -23.86
N ARG A 21 -27.50 18.17 -23.41
CA ARG A 21 -27.09 16.84 -22.92
C ARG A 21 -27.84 16.46 -21.65
N PHE A 22 -27.94 17.40 -20.70
CA PHE A 22 -28.69 17.23 -19.45
C PHE A 22 -30.17 16.92 -19.71
N LYS A 23 -30.85 17.69 -20.57
CA LYS A 23 -32.29 17.49 -20.84
C LYS A 23 -32.58 16.28 -21.74
N GLY A 24 -31.58 15.81 -22.48
CA GLY A 24 -31.68 14.64 -23.36
C GLY A 24 -31.24 13.36 -22.65
N LYS A 25 -30.11 12.81 -23.11
CA LYS A 25 -29.56 11.51 -22.69
C LYS A 25 -29.37 11.40 -21.18
N LEU A 26 -28.97 12.47 -20.51
CA LEU A 26 -28.64 12.44 -19.08
C LEU A 26 -29.80 12.78 -18.15
N HIS A 27 -30.99 13.06 -18.69
CA HIS A 27 -32.10 13.57 -17.88
C HIS A 27 -32.50 12.61 -16.77
N THR A 28 -32.69 11.33 -17.11
CA THR A 28 -33.12 10.30 -16.15
C THR A 28 -32.10 10.07 -15.03
N VAL A 29 -30.81 10.19 -15.34
CA VAL A 29 -29.72 9.94 -14.39
C VAL A 29 -29.33 11.18 -13.59
N CYS A 30 -29.47 12.37 -14.15
CA CYS A 30 -29.12 13.63 -13.48
C CYS A 30 -30.31 14.30 -12.77
N ALA A 31 -31.56 13.98 -13.13
CA ALA A 31 -32.74 14.56 -12.50
C ALA A 31 -32.78 14.41 -10.97
N PRO A 32 -32.40 13.25 -10.36
CA PRO A 32 -32.39 13.12 -8.90
C PRO A 32 -31.37 14.03 -8.21
N TYR A 33 -30.36 14.49 -8.94
CA TYR A 33 -29.25 15.30 -8.44
C TYR A 33 -29.39 16.78 -8.85
N ALA A 34 -30.50 17.13 -9.49
CA ALA A 34 -30.73 18.43 -10.08
C ALA A 34 -31.76 19.22 -9.27
N HIS A 35 -31.38 20.44 -8.91
CA HIS A 35 -32.17 21.34 -8.09
C HIS A 35 -32.37 22.65 -8.85
N THR A 36 -33.61 23.12 -8.95
CA THR A 36 -33.90 24.40 -9.63
C THR A 36 -34.30 25.43 -8.59
N GLU A 37 -33.49 26.47 -8.44
CA GLU A 37 -33.78 27.62 -7.57
C GLU A 37 -33.86 28.87 -8.43
N GLN A 38 -34.99 29.59 -8.36
CA GLN A 38 -35.21 30.85 -9.09
C GLN A 38 -34.93 30.74 -10.61
N GLY A 39 -35.21 29.58 -11.20
CA GLY A 39 -34.98 29.31 -12.64
C GLY A 39 -33.53 28.96 -13.00
N VAL A 40 -32.63 28.83 -12.02
CA VAL A 40 -31.25 28.38 -12.21
C VAL A 40 -31.13 26.91 -11.80
N LEU A 41 -30.58 26.10 -12.70
CA LEU A 41 -30.35 24.67 -12.48
C LEU A 41 -28.99 24.45 -11.80
N TYR A 42 -29.04 23.87 -10.61
CA TYR A 42 -27.91 23.43 -9.80
C TYR A 42 -27.82 21.91 -9.83
N LEU A 43 -26.60 21.40 -9.86
CA LEU A 43 -26.30 19.98 -9.82
C LEU A 43 -25.45 19.67 -8.60
N GLU A 44 -25.78 18.57 -7.94
CA GLU A 44 -24.92 17.95 -6.96
C GLU A 44 -23.67 17.34 -7.62
N GLU A 45 -22.65 17.09 -6.82
CA GLU A 45 -21.36 16.57 -7.27
C GLU A 45 -21.47 15.31 -8.14
N ARG A 46 -22.44 14.43 -7.82
CA ARG A 46 -22.74 13.24 -8.64
C ARG A 46 -23.29 13.61 -10.02
N GLY A 47 -24.22 14.55 -10.08
CA GLY A 47 -24.75 15.07 -11.35
C GLY A 47 -23.70 15.80 -12.18
N GLU A 48 -22.83 16.57 -11.52
CA GLU A 48 -21.67 17.22 -12.15
C GLU A 48 -20.75 16.18 -12.80
N THR A 49 -20.42 15.10 -12.08
CA THR A 49 -19.55 14.04 -12.57
C THR A 49 -20.14 13.30 -13.76
N LEU A 50 -21.45 13.00 -13.74
CA LEU A 50 -22.15 12.34 -14.84
C LEU A 50 -22.10 13.18 -16.13
N ILE A 51 -22.33 14.49 -16.00
CA ILE A 51 -22.22 15.41 -17.14
C ILE A 51 -20.78 15.46 -17.66
N LYS A 52 -19.80 15.66 -16.79
CA LYS A 52 -18.40 15.73 -17.20
C LYS A 52 -17.94 14.45 -17.89
N GLN A 53 -18.34 13.29 -17.38
CA GLN A 53 -18.03 12.01 -17.98
C GLN A 53 -18.65 11.86 -19.38
N ASP A 54 -19.90 12.27 -19.58
CA ASP A 54 -20.55 12.21 -20.91
C ASP A 54 -19.86 13.12 -21.92
N PHE A 55 -19.38 14.29 -21.50
CA PHE A 55 -18.59 15.19 -22.36
C PHE A 55 -17.20 14.64 -22.65
N LEU A 56 -16.49 14.09 -21.65
CA LEU A 56 -15.18 13.45 -21.85
C LEU A 56 -15.25 12.23 -22.76
N GLN A 57 -16.35 11.47 -22.70
CA GLN A 57 -16.63 10.35 -23.62
C GLN A 57 -17.07 10.83 -25.00
N GLY A 58 -17.76 11.97 -25.09
CA GLY A 58 -18.25 12.54 -26.35
C GLY A 58 -17.21 13.34 -27.15
N ASP A 59 -16.27 14.01 -26.48
CA ASP A 59 -15.25 14.87 -27.11
C ASP A 59 -14.11 14.09 -27.78
N ARG A 60 -14.03 12.77 -27.57
CA ARG A 60 -13.14 11.90 -28.38
C ARG A 60 -13.58 11.82 -29.85
N SER A 61 -14.78 12.29 -30.21
CA SER A 61 -15.34 12.19 -31.55
C SER A 61 -15.68 13.52 -32.25
N ILE A 62 -15.38 14.69 -31.67
CA ILE A 62 -15.84 15.97 -32.29
C ILE A 62 -14.65 16.90 -32.54
N GLY A 63 -13.86 16.54 -33.56
CA GLY A 63 -13.10 17.51 -34.33
C GLY A 63 -14.06 18.38 -35.13
N ALA A 64 -14.20 19.63 -34.74
CA ALA A 64 -14.43 20.83 -35.55
C ALA A 64 -15.08 20.70 -36.94
N HIS A 65 -16.41 20.63 -37.08
CA HIS A 65 -17.06 20.98 -38.35
C HIS A 65 -18.39 21.72 -38.12
N THR A 66 -18.41 23.00 -38.49
CA THR A 66 -19.61 23.73 -38.90
C THR A 66 -20.26 23.00 -40.07
N ASP A 67 -21.60 22.85 -40.02
CA ASP A 67 -22.50 22.55 -41.13
C ASP A 67 -22.00 21.58 -42.21
N THR A 68 -22.34 20.29 -42.15
CA THR A 68 -22.94 19.54 -43.28
C THR A 68 -23.52 18.22 -42.78
N HIS A 69 -24.69 17.88 -43.30
CA HIS A 69 -25.42 16.62 -43.19
C HIS A 69 -24.55 15.40 -43.60
N THR A 70 -24.99 14.18 -43.20
CA THR A 70 -24.70 12.87 -43.86
C THR A 70 -23.82 11.86 -43.09
N GLU A 71 -24.53 10.88 -42.51
CA GLU A 71 -24.29 9.42 -42.50
C GLU A 71 -23.26 8.72 -41.58
N CYS A 72 -23.81 7.71 -40.87
CA CYS A 72 -23.29 6.40 -40.50
C CYS A 72 -21.99 6.24 -39.67
N SER A 73 -22.21 6.06 -38.36
CA SER A 73 -21.89 4.83 -37.59
C SER A 73 -20.79 3.92 -38.16
N ASN A 74 -19.55 4.07 -37.67
CA ASN A 74 -18.50 3.04 -37.71
C ASN A 74 -17.46 3.17 -36.56
N GLY A 75 -17.84 3.74 -35.40
CA GLY A 75 -16.91 3.98 -34.27
C GLY A 75 -16.93 2.93 -33.15
N ALA A 76 -17.90 2.01 -33.13
CA ALA A 76 -18.17 1.17 -31.96
C ALA A 76 -17.15 0.04 -31.71
N VAL A 77 -16.30 -0.30 -32.70
CA VAL A 77 -15.39 -1.46 -32.60
C VAL A 77 -14.01 -1.10 -32.03
N LEU A 78 -13.55 0.15 -32.18
CA LEU A 78 -12.21 0.57 -31.74
C LEU A 78 -12.14 0.95 -30.25
N GLU A 79 -13.20 1.54 -29.71
CA GLU A 79 -13.30 1.95 -28.29
C GLU A 79 -13.32 0.75 -27.33
N LEU A 80 -14.02 -0.33 -27.68
CA LEU A 80 -14.08 -1.55 -26.86
C LEU A 80 -12.73 -2.27 -26.84
N GLY A 81 -11.98 -2.22 -27.94
CA GLY A 81 -10.63 -2.78 -28.03
C GLY A 81 -9.63 -2.04 -27.14
N GLN A 82 -9.66 -0.70 -27.12
CA GLN A 82 -8.78 0.11 -26.27
C GLN A 82 -9.14 0.04 -24.80
N GLN A 83 -10.44 0.01 -24.45
CA GLN A 83 -10.87 -0.16 -23.08
C GLN A 83 -10.59 -1.59 -22.58
N GLY A 84 -10.74 -2.60 -23.45
CA GLY A 84 -10.37 -3.98 -23.18
C GLY A 84 -8.87 -4.13 -22.92
N ASP A 85 -8.04 -3.51 -23.76
CA ASP A 85 -6.57 -3.51 -23.60
C ASP A 85 -6.11 -2.80 -22.32
N LEU A 86 -6.77 -1.69 -21.95
CA LEU A 86 -6.48 -1.05 -20.67
C LEU A 86 -6.89 -1.94 -19.49
N VAL A 87 -8.06 -2.56 -19.54
CA VAL A 87 -8.53 -3.48 -18.48
C VAL A 87 -7.62 -4.70 -18.36
N THR A 88 -7.10 -5.25 -19.45
CA THR A 88 -6.15 -6.39 -19.39
C THR A 88 -4.83 -5.99 -18.73
N VAL A 89 -4.29 -4.80 -19.03
CA VAL A 89 -3.08 -4.28 -18.39
C VAL A 89 -3.30 -4.02 -16.90
N LEU A 90 -4.43 -3.42 -16.53
CA LEU A 90 -4.77 -3.22 -15.11
C LEU A 90 -4.92 -4.56 -14.39
N GLN A 91 -5.59 -5.55 -15.00
CA GLN A 91 -5.76 -6.87 -14.41
C GLN A 91 -4.40 -7.56 -14.22
N ALA A 92 -3.54 -7.57 -15.24
CA ALA A 92 -2.20 -8.13 -15.15
C ALA A 92 -1.34 -7.43 -14.07
N THR A 93 -1.52 -6.12 -13.91
CA THR A 93 -0.84 -5.35 -12.85
C THR A 93 -1.36 -5.76 -11.47
N ILE A 94 -2.68 -5.93 -11.30
CA ILE A 94 -3.29 -6.40 -10.06
C ILE A 94 -2.76 -7.79 -9.70
N ASP A 95 -2.78 -8.72 -10.65
CA ASP A 95 -2.31 -10.10 -10.44
C ASP A 95 -0.83 -10.11 -10.04
N THR A 96 -0.01 -9.26 -10.68
CA THR A 96 1.41 -9.10 -10.33
C THR A 96 1.59 -8.54 -8.92
N LEU A 97 0.83 -7.50 -8.54
CA LEU A 97 0.91 -6.90 -7.21
C LEU A 97 0.44 -7.88 -6.12
N GLN A 98 -0.60 -8.66 -6.38
CA GLN A 98 -1.08 -9.70 -5.48
C GLN A 98 -0.03 -10.79 -5.28
N GLY A 99 0.57 -11.31 -6.37
CA GLY A 99 1.65 -12.28 -6.26
C GLY A 99 2.86 -11.75 -5.50
N GLN A 100 3.22 -10.48 -5.70
CA GLN A 100 4.29 -9.83 -4.94
C GLN A 100 3.98 -9.69 -3.45
N LEU A 101 2.71 -9.50 -3.08
CA LEU A 101 2.27 -9.42 -1.70
C LEU A 101 2.36 -10.78 -1.02
N GLU A 102 1.85 -11.83 -1.65
CA GLU A 102 1.92 -13.20 -1.13
C GLU A 102 3.37 -13.66 -0.88
N VAL A 103 4.29 -13.32 -1.78
CA VAL A 103 5.71 -13.63 -1.59
C VAL A 103 6.29 -12.90 -0.37
N LYS A 104 5.95 -11.62 -0.18
CA LYS A 104 6.41 -10.84 0.97
C LYS A 104 5.83 -11.37 2.27
N ASP A 105 4.55 -11.73 2.29
CA ASP A 105 3.90 -12.31 3.48
C ASP A 105 4.58 -13.61 3.89
N ARG A 106 4.87 -14.51 2.94
CA ARG A 106 5.65 -15.73 3.22
C ARG A 106 7.05 -15.45 3.73
N GLN A 107 7.74 -14.45 3.17
CA GLN A 107 9.06 -14.04 3.66
C GLN A 107 8.99 -13.51 5.10
N ILE A 108 7.96 -12.72 5.43
CA ILE A 108 7.72 -12.21 6.78
C ILE A 108 7.47 -13.37 7.75
N GLU A 109 6.64 -14.34 7.39
CA GLU A 109 6.40 -15.53 8.22
C GLU A 109 7.68 -16.32 8.49
N GLN A 110 8.49 -16.57 7.45
CA GLN A 110 9.77 -17.27 7.57
C GLN A 110 10.75 -16.53 8.49
N LEU A 111 10.91 -15.22 8.29
CA LEU A 111 11.78 -14.39 9.12
C LEU A 111 11.31 -14.33 10.56
N THR A 112 9.99 -14.25 10.79
CA THR A 112 9.40 -14.23 12.13
C THR A 112 9.64 -15.57 12.84
N SER A 113 9.45 -16.69 12.15
CA SER A 113 9.74 -18.03 12.68
C SER A 113 11.22 -18.18 13.05
N ALA A 114 12.12 -17.75 12.15
CA ALA A 114 13.56 -17.79 12.41
C ALA A 114 13.97 -16.90 13.60
N LEU A 115 13.36 -15.71 13.72
CA LEU A 115 13.57 -14.80 14.84
C LEU A 115 13.15 -15.44 16.16
N VAL A 116 11.97 -16.06 16.21
CA VAL A 116 11.49 -16.77 17.41
C VAL A 116 12.44 -17.90 17.79
N ALA A 117 12.91 -18.70 16.82
CA ALA A 117 13.88 -19.76 17.07
C ALA A 117 15.22 -19.22 17.60
N ALA A 118 15.71 -18.10 17.03
CA ALA A 118 16.92 -17.44 17.49
C ALA A 118 16.76 -16.90 18.93
N GLN A 119 15.61 -16.30 19.26
CA GLN A 119 15.30 -15.82 20.61
C GLN A 119 15.25 -16.97 21.62
N GLN A 120 14.61 -18.09 21.27
CA GLN A 120 14.59 -19.28 22.13
C GLN A 120 15.99 -19.84 22.34
N THR A 121 16.82 -19.88 21.30
CA THR A 121 18.21 -20.34 21.40
C THR A 121 19.03 -19.42 22.30
N ALA A 122 18.87 -18.09 22.16
CA ALA A 122 19.54 -17.12 23.02
C ALA A 122 19.09 -17.25 24.49
N ALA A 123 17.80 -17.42 24.74
CA ALA A 123 17.28 -17.64 26.09
C ALA A 123 17.79 -18.95 26.70
N ALA A 124 17.83 -20.03 25.92
CA ALA A 124 18.38 -21.31 26.35
C ALA A 124 19.88 -21.19 26.68
N ALA A 125 20.66 -20.51 25.83
CA ALA A 125 22.07 -20.26 26.08
C ALA A 125 22.28 -19.44 27.37
N GLN A 126 21.48 -18.40 27.59
CA GLN A 126 21.53 -17.61 28.83
C GLN A 126 21.17 -18.44 30.07
N ALA A 127 20.15 -19.30 29.99
CA ALA A 127 19.78 -20.20 31.08
C ALA A 127 20.89 -21.21 31.39
N LEU A 128 21.54 -21.76 30.37
CA LEU A 128 22.71 -22.63 30.53
C LEU A 128 23.86 -21.88 31.20
N HIS A 129 24.20 -20.67 30.73
CA HIS A 129 25.25 -19.86 31.35
C HIS A 129 24.94 -19.51 32.81
N ALA A 130 23.70 -19.14 33.14
CA ALA A 130 23.28 -18.90 34.52
C ALA A 130 23.38 -20.17 35.39
N GLY A 131 23.01 -21.33 34.83
CA GLY A 131 23.19 -22.64 35.47
C GLY A 131 24.65 -22.97 35.73
N THR A 132 25.54 -22.72 34.77
CA THR A 132 26.99 -22.93 34.91
C THR A 132 27.58 -22.01 35.98
N MET A 133 27.19 -20.73 36.04
CA MET A 133 27.65 -19.82 37.09
C MET A 133 27.17 -20.26 38.48
N LYS A 134 25.92 -20.71 38.61
CA LYS A 134 25.41 -21.24 39.89
C LYS A 134 26.18 -22.50 40.33
N GLN A 135 26.52 -23.38 39.39
CA GLN A 135 27.30 -24.57 39.68
C GLN A 135 28.75 -24.23 40.07
N GLN A 136 29.38 -23.25 39.41
CA GLN A 136 30.71 -22.75 39.80
C GLN A 136 30.70 -22.16 41.20
N LEU A 137 29.71 -21.32 41.54
CA LEU A 137 29.57 -20.77 42.89
C LEU A 137 29.36 -21.85 43.95
N LEU A 138 28.50 -22.85 43.69
CA LEU A 138 28.29 -23.96 44.62
C LEU A 138 29.52 -24.88 44.71
N SER A 139 30.29 -25.07 43.64
CA SER A 139 31.55 -25.82 43.67
C SER A 139 32.66 -25.07 44.40
N ASP A 140 32.74 -23.74 44.25
CA ASP A 140 33.66 -22.90 45.03
C ASP A 140 33.26 -22.88 46.51
N GLU A 141 31.96 -22.84 46.85
CA GLU A 141 31.49 -22.87 48.24
C GLU A 141 31.64 -24.26 48.89
N ALA A 142 31.41 -25.35 48.13
CA ALA A 142 31.67 -26.72 48.58
C ALA A 142 33.16 -27.03 48.75
N GLY A 143 34.03 -26.31 48.04
CA GLY A 143 35.49 -26.33 48.22
C GLY A 143 35.98 -25.58 49.45
N VAL A 144 35.18 -24.65 50.00
CA VAL A 144 35.55 -23.86 51.20
C VAL A 144 35.21 -24.59 52.52
N ASN A 145 34.36 -25.61 52.50
CA ASN A 145 33.92 -26.33 53.72
C ASN A 145 34.60 -27.69 53.96
N GLN A 146 35.59 -28.07 53.13
CA GLN A 146 36.46 -29.22 53.35
C GLN A 146 37.92 -28.80 53.29
N GLY A 147 38.36 -28.06 54.29
CA GLY A 147 39.75 -27.62 54.38
C GLY A 147 40.01 -26.84 55.66
N ALA A 148 40.02 -27.53 56.79
CA ALA A 148 40.83 -27.08 57.91
C ALA A 148 42.25 -26.80 57.37
N GLU A 149 42.74 -25.59 57.62
CA GLU A 149 44.14 -25.24 57.37
C GLU A 149 45.07 -26.34 57.90
N PRO A 150 46.16 -26.59 57.16
CA PRO A 150 47.39 -25.99 57.65
C PRO A 150 48.07 -25.19 56.55
N GLY A 151 48.30 -23.91 56.82
CA GLY A 151 49.66 -23.44 56.96
C GLY A 151 50.51 -23.38 55.69
N ARG A 152 50.79 -22.13 55.31
CA ARG A 152 52.07 -21.66 54.77
C ARG A 152 52.58 -22.30 53.47
N GLY A 153 52.45 -21.47 52.43
CA GLY A 153 53.58 -21.10 51.60
C GLY A 153 53.84 -22.02 50.41
N GLN A 154 53.89 -21.40 49.22
CA GLN A 154 54.73 -21.76 48.05
C GLN A 154 53.99 -21.59 46.72
N LYS A 155 53.49 -20.38 46.39
CA LYS A 155 53.15 -20.02 44.99
C LYS A 155 53.46 -18.56 44.62
N ARG A 156 54.53 -17.99 45.20
CA ARG A 156 55.13 -16.70 44.75
C ARG A 156 56.44 -16.87 43.94
N ASN A 157 56.81 -18.10 43.56
CA ASN A 157 58.15 -18.38 42.98
C ASN A 157 58.20 -18.69 41.48
N TRP A 158 57.12 -18.57 40.71
CA TRP A 158 57.20 -18.81 39.26
C TRP A 158 57.64 -17.55 38.48
N ILE A 159 57.29 -16.34 38.93
CA ILE A 159 57.48 -15.12 38.13
C ILE A 159 58.95 -14.65 38.11
N SER A 160 59.78 -15.03 39.09
CA SER A 160 61.22 -14.69 39.10
C SER A 160 62.08 -15.47 38.11
N TRP A 161 61.58 -16.57 37.53
CA TRP A 161 62.37 -17.38 36.58
C TRP A 161 62.37 -16.80 35.15
N PHE A 162 61.44 -15.90 34.82
CA PHE A 162 61.27 -15.38 33.45
C PHE A 162 62.00 -14.06 33.15
N PHE A 163 62.59 -13.37 34.14
CA PHE A 163 63.17 -12.03 33.95
C PHE A 163 64.57 -11.85 34.57
N GLY A 164 65.44 -12.87 34.47
CA GLY A 164 66.81 -12.80 34.97
C GLY A 164 67.84 -13.32 33.98
N ASN A 165 68.26 -12.47 33.03
CA ASN A 165 69.62 -12.44 32.48
C ASN A 165 69.95 -11.04 31.98
#